data_AF-A0A855XDX8-F1
#
_entry.id   AF-A0A855XDX8-F1
#
_cell.length_a   1.000
_cell.length_b   1.000
_cell.length_c   1.000
_cell.angle_alpha   90.00
_cell.angle_beta   90.00
_cell.angle_gamma   90.00
#
_symmetry.space_group_name_H-M   'P 1'
#
loop_
_entity.id
_entity.type
_entity.pdbx_description
1 polymer ?
#
loop_
_entity_poly.entity_id
_entity_poly.type
_entity_poly.pdbx_seq_one_letter_code
_entity_poly.pdbx_strand_id
1 'polypeptide(L)'
;MKEILTAPVKSEEKSSLSVLGNLVKAQALQAEINKMVYESIAESTEQAKQELKEYTNQSIEEIKKFIPLTDGEANRLKQAITSRAAVTTKSWLKHKFNNPEYGGKEFFSKKYGHIVRAFYSLTKHHFGAIKYTAILHSDFEEALGFANQLNYYSLPQNAKRITESQLATLNSWEKIHKLPLTKPED
;
A
#
# COMPACT_ATOMS: atom_id res chain seq x y z
N MET A 1 105.70 32.02 -12.12
CA MET A 1 104.68 31.12 -12.72
C MET A 1 103.40 31.28 -11.92
N LYS A 2 102.40 31.96 -12.49
CA LYS A 2 101.05 32.09 -11.93
C LYS A 2 100.12 32.18 -13.13
N GLU A 3 99.48 31.07 -13.49
CA GLU A 3 98.28 31.06 -14.33
C GLU A 3 97.27 30.15 -13.66
N ILE A 4 96.32 30.78 -12.97
CA ILE A 4 95.08 30.17 -12.55
C ILE A 4 94.13 30.44 -13.71
N LEU A 5 94.03 29.48 -14.63
CA LEU A 5 93.02 29.49 -15.69
C LEU A 5 91.76 28.81 -15.16
N THR A 6 90.75 29.65 -14.98
CA THR A 6 89.36 29.39 -14.65
C THR A 6 88.74 28.33 -15.57
N ALA A 7 88.32 27.20 -15.00
CA ALA A 7 87.47 26.21 -15.65
C ALA A 7 85.97 26.56 -15.49
N PRO A 8 85.09 26.13 -16.42
CA PRO A 8 83.83 26.82 -16.71
C PRO A 8 82.69 26.43 -15.76
N VAL A 9 82.44 27.25 -14.74
CA VAL A 9 81.30 27.13 -13.80
C VAL A 9 79.92 27.26 -14.50
N LYS A 10 79.85 27.67 -15.78
CA LYS A 10 78.59 28.03 -16.46
C LYS A 10 77.77 26.88 -17.08
N SER A 11 78.29 25.64 -17.14
CA SER A 11 77.62 24.54 -17.87
C SER A 11 76.71 23.69 -16.99
N GLU A 12 77.09 23.43 -15.74
CA GLU A 12 76.30 22.64 -14.79
C GLU A 12 75.08 23.41 -14.25
N GLU A 13 75.20 24.71 -14.02
CA GLU A 13 74.08 25.58 -13.61
C GLU A 13 72.96 25.65 -14.66
N LYS A 14 73.30 25.65 -15.96
CA LYS A 14 72.29 25.66 -17.03
C LYS A 14 71.56 24.32 -17.15
N SER A 15 72.25 23.22 -16.88
CA SER A 15 71.66 21.87 -16.87
C SER A 15 70.70 21.71 -15.69
N SER A 16 71.11 22.09 -14.48
CA SER A 16 70.27 22.02 -13.28
C SER A 16 69.06 22.97 -13.35
N LEU A 17 69.22 24.18 -13.91
CA LEU A 17 68.10 25.09 -14.21
C LEU A 17 67.10 24.51 -15.20
N SER A 18 67.56 23.76 -16.22
CA SER A 18 66.67 23.10 -17.17
C SER A 18 65.88 21.96 -16.53
N VAL A 19 66.52 21.19 -15.64
CA VAL A 19 65.90 20.11 -14.88
C VAL A 19 64.88 20.67 -13.90
N LEU A 20 65.21 21.74 -13.17
CA LEU A 20 64.27 22.48 -12.31
C LEU A 20 63.09 23.04 -13.09
N GLY A 21 63.32 23.63 -14.27
CA GLY A 21 62.26 24.12 -15.15
C GLY A 21 61.31 23.02 -15.64
N ASN A 22 61.83 21.83 -15.92
CA ASN A 22 61.02 20.67 -16.29
C ASN A 22 60.24 20.09 -15.10
N LEU A 23 60.84 20.05 -13.90
CA LEU A 23 60.17 19.67 -12.66
C LEU A 23 59.00 20.60 -12.32
N VAL A 24 59.20 21.92 -12.42
CA VAL A 24 58.13 22.90 -12.20
C VAL A 24 56.98 22.73 -13.19
N LYS A 25 57.28 22.47 -14.47
CA LYS A 25 56.27 22.18 -15.50
C LYS A 25 55.51 20.88 -15.20
N ALA A 26 56.20 19.82 -14.80
CA ALA A 26 55.58 18.56 -14.42
C ALA A 26 54.68 18.71 -13.18
N GLN A 27 55.11 19.52 -12.20
CA GLN A 27 54.35 19.80 -10.99
C GLN A 27 53.08 20.64 -11.28
N ALA A 28 53.17 21.61 -12.19
CA ALA A 28 52.02 22.37 -12.67
C ALA A 28 51.00 21.48 -13.41
N LEU A 29 51.49 20.62 -14.31
CA LEU A 29 50.64 19.64 -15.01
C LEU A 29 49.97 18.66 -14.04
N GLN A 30 50.70 18.17 -13.04
CA GLN A 30 50.14 17.29 -12.01
C GLN A 30 49.05 17.99 -11.18
N ALA A 31 49.22 19.28 -10.87
CA ALA A 31 48.21 20.06 -10.16
C ALA A 31 46.94 20.23 -10.99
N GLU A 32 47.07 20.45 -12.31
CA GLU A 32 45.95 20.56 -13.24
C GLU A 32 45.21 19.22 -13.40
N ILE A 33 45.95 18.11 -13.55
CA ILE A 33 45.38 16.75 -13.56
C ILE A 33 44.62 16.47 -12.26
N ASN A 34 45.23 16.76 -11.10
CA ASN A 34 44.59 16.55 -9.81
C ASN A 34 43.29 17.35 -9.71
N LYS A 35 43.28 18.61 -10.16
CA LYS A 35 42.08 19.46 -10.16
C LYS A 35 40.97 18.84 -11.01
N MET A 36 41.27 18.41 -12.25
CA MET A 36 40.29 17.74 -13.12
C MET A 36 39.76 16.44 -12.51
N VAL A 37 40.63 15.65 -11.88
CA VAL A 37 40.23 14.41 -11.20
C VAL A 37 39.30 14.72 -10.02
N TYR A 38 39.59 15.75 -9.21
CA TYR A 38 38.69 16.16 -8.12
C TYR A 38 37.33 16.64 -8.63
N GLU A 39 37.29 17.45 -9.69
CA GLU A 39 36.05 17.93 -10.29
C GLU A 39 35.21 16.75 -10.84
N SER A 40 35.85 15.82 -11.58
CA SER A 40 35.19 14.62 -12.09
C SER A 40 34.66 13.70 -10.98
N ILE A 41 35.41 13.52 -9.89
CA ILE A 41 34.97 12.73 -8.73
C ILE A 41 33.79 13.43 -8.06
N ALA A 42 33.83 14.75 -7.89
CA ALA A 42 32.76 15.52 -7.26
C ALA A 42 31.45 15.43 -8.09
N GLU A 43 31.54 15.61 -9.40
CA GLU A 43 30.40 15.45 -10.32
C GLU A 43 29.84 14.03 -10.29
N SER A 44 30.72 13.02 -10.38
CA SER A 44 30.30 11.61 -10.34
C SER A 44 29.65 11.24 -9.00
N THR A 45 30.14 11.80 -7.89
CA THR A 45 29.58 11.58 -6.55
C THR A 45 28.19 12.21 -6.43
N GLU A 46 28.00 13.42 -6.96
CA GLU A 46 26.69 14.08 -6.93
C GLU A 46 25.68 13.39 -7.85
N GLN A 47 26.11 12.93 -9.03
CA GLN A 47 25.27 12.10 -9.92
C GLN A 47 24.86 10.79 -9.23
N ALA A 48 25.81 10.04 -8.66
CA ALA A 48 25.52 8.81 -7.95
C ALA A 48 24.56 9.03 -6.78
N LYS A 49 24.69 10.15 -6.06
CA LYS A 49 23.77 10.51 -4.97
C LYS A 49 22.35 10.81 -5.48
N GLN A 50 22.21 11.45 -6.63
CA GLN A 50 20.90 11.71 -7.25
C GLN A 50 20.24 10.42 -7.71
N GLU A 51 20.97 9.55 -8.41
CA GLU A 51 20.48 8.23 -8.85
C GLU A 51 20.05 7.35 -7.66
N LEU A 52 20.86 7.30 -6.59
CA LEU A 52 20.50 6.57 -5.37
C LEU A 52 19.22 7.12 -4.73
N LYS A 53 19.04 8.44 -4.73
CA LYS A 53 17.84 9.08 -4.19
C LYS A 53 16.60 8.72 -5.01
N GLU A 54 16.70 8.77 -6.34
CA GLU A 54 15.60 8.38 -7.24
C GLU A 54 15.23 6.92 -7.07
N TYR A 55 16.22 6.01 -7.09
CA TYR A 55 16.02 4.58 -6.85
C TYR A 55 15.34 4.33 -5.51
N THR A 56 15.80 5.00 -4.44
CA THR A 56 15.24 4.86 -3.10
C THR A 56 13.79 5.33 -3.06
N ASN A 57 13.48 6.47 -3.66
CA ASN A 57 12.11 7.00 -3.73
C ASN A 57 11.19 6.05 -4.49
N GLN A 58 11.62 5.55 -5.66
CA GLN A 58 10.86 4.58 -6.44
C GLN A 58 10.60 3.30 -5.64
N SER A 59 11.62 2.77 -4.97
CA SER A 59 11.49 1.58 -4.12
C SER A 59 10.51 1.80 -2.96
N ILE A 60 10.53 2.96 -2.31
CA ILE A 60 9.57 3.31 -1.25
C ILE A 60 8.15 3.36 -1.79
N GLU A 61 7.93 3.97 -2.95
CA GLU A 61 6.60 4.04 -3.58
C GLU A 61 6.10 2.67 -4.03
N GLU A 62 6.98 1.78 -4.48
CA GLU A 62 6.62 0.39 -4.76
C GLU A 62 6.22 -0.36 -3.49
N ILE A 63 6.98 -0.23 -2.40
CA ILE A 63 6.66 -0.87 -1.12
C ILE A 63 5.30 -0.40 -0.60
N LYS A 64 5.00 0.91 -0.70
CA LYS A 64 3.72 1.48 -0.25
C LYS A 64 2.51 0.82 -0.90
N LYS A 65 2.64 0.34 -2.15
CA LYS A 65 1.57 -0.37 -2.87
C LYS A 65 1.23 -1.74 -2.28
N PHE A 66 2.05 -2.28 -1.38
CA PHE A 66 1.83 -3.60 -0.76
C PHE A 66 1.49 -3.51 0.72
N ILE A 67 1.38 -2.31 1.28
CA ILE A 67 1.03 -2.12 2.69
C ILE A 67 -0.45 -2.46 2.88
N PRO A 68 -0.80 -3.46 3.71
CA PRO A 68 -2.19 -3.76 4.02
C PRO A 68 -2.78 -2.69 4.94
N LEU A 69 -4.11 -2.71 5.11
CA LEU A 69 -4.80 -1.84 6.07
C LEU A 69 -4.14 -1.87 7.46
N THR A 70 -4.02 -0.70 8.06
CA THR A 70 -3.73 -0.57 9.50
C THR A 70 -4.91 -1.11 10.33
N ASP A 71 -4.68 -1.41 11.60
CA ASP A 71 -5.76 -1.87 12.50
C ASP A 71 -6.89 -0.85 12.64
N GLY A 72 -6.57 0.44 12.62
CA GLY A 72 -7.56 1.52 12.66
C GLY A 72 -8.47 1.52 11.43
N GLU A 73 -7.87 1.37 10.25
CA GLU A 73 -8.58 1.29 8.97
C GLU A 73 -9.41 0.02 8.85
N ALA A 74 -8.84 -1.13 9.21
CA ALA A 74 -9.56 -2.40 9.27
C ALA A 74 -10.79 -2.30 10.18
N ASN A 75 -10.66 -1.67 11.35
CA ASN A 75 -11.78 -1.47 12.27
C ASN A 75 -12.86 -0.55 11.69
N ARG A 76 -12.49 0.55 11.03
CA ARG A 76 -13.44 1.45 10.35
C ARG A 76 -14.17 0.75 9.22
N LEU A 77 -13.46 0.00 8.39
CA LEU A 77 -14.06 -0.77 7.30
C LEU A 77 -15.02 -1.84 7.83
N LYS A 78 -14.61 -2.56 8.90
CA LYS A 78 -15.49 -3.51 9.61
C LYS A 78 -16.76 -2.83 10.11
N GLN A 79 -16.66 -1.66 10.72
CA GLN A 79 -17.82 -0.90 11.21
C GLN A 79 -18.75 -0.47 10.07
N ALA A 80 -18.20 -0.02 8.94
CA ALA A 80 -18.99 0.32 7.75
C ALA A 80 -19.76 -0.91 7.24
N ILE A 81 -19.07 -2.05 7.07
CA ILE A 81 -19.68 -3.31 6.63
C ILE A 81 -20.79 -3.76 7.58
N THR A 82 -20.55 -3.77 8.89
CA THR A 82 -21.53 -4.24 9.87
C THR A 82 -22.73 -3.31 9.99
N SER A 83 -22.50 -1.99 10.01
CA SER A 83 -23.57 -0.99 10.01
C SER A 83 -24.46 -1.13 8.78
N ARG A 84 -23.84 -1.27 7.60
CA ARG A 84 -24.58 -1.44 6.35
C ARG A 84 -25.33 -2.76 6.27
N ALA A 85 -24.76 -3.84 6.79
CA ALA A 85 -25.41 -5.13 6.88
C ALA A 85 -26.66 -5.08 7.78
N ALA A 86 -26.64 -4.33 8.89
CA ALA A 86 -27.80 -4.18 9.77
C ALA A 86 -28.96 -3.49 9.06
N VAL A 87 -28.70 -2.37 8.38
CA VAL A 87 -29.69 -1.66 7.55
C VAL A 87 -30.23 -2.56 6.45
N THR A 88 -29.34 -3.30 5.78
CA THR A 88 -29.71 -4.23 4.71
C THR A 88 -30.55 -5.39 5.21
N THR A 89 -30.32 -5.87 6.43
CA THR A 89 -31.13 -6.94 7.04
C THR A 89 -32.57 -6.48 7.25
N LYS A 90 -32.78 -5.26 7.76
CA LYS A 90 -34.13 -4.68 7.88
C LYS A 90 -34.79 -4.48 6.53
N SER A 91 -34.04 -4.02 5.52
CA SER A 91 -34.55 -3.90 4.16
C SER A 91 -34.96 -5.26 3.59
N TRP A 92 -34.13 -6.29 3.76
CA TRP A 92 -34.44 -7.66 3.33
C TRP A 92 -35.71 -8.19 4.01
N LEU A 93 -35.88 -7.98 5.32
CA LEU A 93 -37.09 -8.36 6.06
C LEU A 93 -38.34 -7.65 5.52
N LYS A 94 -38.23 -6.34 5.26
CA LYS A 94 -39.30 -5.57 4.63
C LYS A 94 -39.64 -6.11 3.24
N HIS A 95 -38.65 -6.43 2.41
CA HIS A 95 -38.90 -6.99 1.08
C HIS A 95 -39.53 -8.39 1.13
N LYS A 96 -39.12 -9.24 2.08
CA LYS A 96 -39.56 -10.64 2.15
C LYS A 96 -40.91 -10.84 2.84
N PHE A 97 -41.17 -10.07 3.90
CA PHE A 97 -42.33 -10.25 4.78
C PHE A 97 -43.21 -9.00 4.92
N ASN A 98 -42.91 -7.93 4.17
CA ASN A 98 -43.55 -6.61 4.31
C ASN A 98 -43.47 -6.03 5.74
N ASN A 99 -42.51 -6.48 6.55
CA ASN A 99 -42.29 -6.04 7.92
C ASN A 99 -40.80 -6.11 8.30
N PRO A 100 -40.14 -5.00 8.64
CA PRO A 100 -38.70 -4.97 8.96
C PRO A 100 -38.34 -5.63 10.31
N GLU A 101 -39.31 -5.96 11.15
CA GLU A 101 -39.11 -6.56 12.48
C GLU A 101 -39.66 -8.01 12.55
N TYR A 102 -39.99 -8.62 11.40
CA TYR A 102 -40.51 -9.99 11.33
C TYR A 102 -39.48 -11.03 11.80
N GLY A 103 -39.91 -12.04 12.57
CA GLY A 103 -39.06 -13.13 13.08
C GLY A 103 -38.33 -12.85 14.39
N GLY A 104 -38.41 -11.62 14.92
CA GLY A 104 -37.80 -11.25 16.20
C GLY A 104 -36.27 -11.23 16.21
N LYS A 105 -35.70 -10.96 17.39
CA LYS A 105 -34.26 -10.68 17.57
C LYS A 105 -33.35 -11.84 17.15
N GLU A 106 -33.74 -13.08 17.46
CA GLU A 106 -32.93 -14.27 17.15
C GLU A 106 -32.84 -14.52 15.65
N PHE A 107 -33.96 -14.46 14.94
CA PHE A 107 -33.98 -14.58 13.48
C PHE A 107 -33.23 -13.44 12.81
N PHE A 108 -33.46 -12.20 13.26
CA PHE A 108 -32.72 -11.02 12.81
C PHE A 108 -31.21 -11.24 12.94
N SER A 109 -30.74 -11.67 14.11
CA SER A 109 -29.31 -11.87 14.38
C SER A 109 -28.68 -12.92 13.46
N LYS A 110 -29.40 -14.03 13.22
CA LYS A 110 -28.95 -15.07 12.28
C LYS A 110 -28.90 -14.58 10.83
N LYS A 111 -29.89 -13.82 10.39
CA LYS A 111 -29.92 -13.25 9.03
C LYS A 111 -28.86 -12.16 8.85
N TYR A 112 -28.72 -11.30 9.83
CA TYR A 112 -27.68 -10.27 9.91
C TYR A 112 -26.28 -10.88 9.77
N GLY A 113 -25.96 -11.91 10.56
CA GLY A 113 -24.67 -12.59 10.45
C GLY A 113 -24.42 -13.20 9.06
N HIS A 114 -25.47 -13.70 8.40
CA HIS A 114 -25.35 -14.20 7.02
C HIS A 114 -25.07 -13.07 6.02
N ILE A 115 -25.75 -11.93 6.14
CA ILE A 115 -25.55 -10.74 5.29
C ILE A 115 -24.15 -10.13 5.54
N VAL A 116 -23.69 -10.05 6.78
CA VAL A 116 -22.33 -9.58 7.12
C VAL A 116 -21.27 -10.40 6.38
N ARG A 117 -21.40 -11.74 6.39
CA ARG A 117 -20.47 -12.62 5.65
C ARG A 117 -20.49 -12.36 4.15
N ALA A 118 -21.68 -12.16 3.57
CA ALA A 118 -21.82 -11.81 2.16
C ALA A 118 -21.14 -10.47 1.85
N PHE A 119 -21.32 -9.45 2.68
CA PHE A 119 -20.69 -8.14 2.48
C PHE A 119 -19.17 -8.19 2.62
N TYR A 120 -18.63 -8.94 3.58
CA TYR A 120 -17.18 -9.18 3.64
C TYR A 120 -16.66 -9.86 2.37
N SER A 121 -17.40 -10.87 1.85
CA SER A 121 -17.04 -11.55 0.61
C SER A 121 -17.05 -10.60 -0.58
N LEU A 122 -18.12 -9.83 -0.78
CA LEU A 122 -18.22 -8.83 -1.85
C LEU A 122 -17.09 -7.81 -1.77
N THR A 123 -16.82 -7.26 -0.58
CA THR A 123 -15.77 -6.26 -0.37
C THR A 123 -14.41 -6.84 -0.73
N LYS A 124 -14.02 -7.99 -0.16
CA LYS A 124 -12.70 -8.55 -0.45
C LYS A 124 -12.52 -8.93 -1.93
N HIS A 125 -13.58 -9.43 -2.59
CA HIS A 125 -13.51 -9.79 -4.00
C HIS A 125 -13.40 -8.58 -4.91
N HIS A 126 -14.05 -7.46 -4.58
CA HIS A 126 -13.95 -6.22 -5.33
C HIS A 126 -12.50 -5.71 -5.42
N PHE A 127 -11.75 -5.82 -4.33
CA PHE A 127 -10.34 -5.40 -4.24
C PHE A 127 -9.33 -6.54 -4.47
N GLY A 128 -9.77 -7.70 -4.96
CA GLY A 128 -8.86 -8.83 -5.21
C GLY A 128 -8.15 -9.40 -3.96
N ALA A 129 -8.66 -9.11 -2.76
CA ALA A 129 -8.02 -9.46 -1.50
C ALA A 129 -8.50 -10.82 -0.96
N ILE A 130 -7.59 -11.57 -0.32
CA ILE A 130 -7.93 -12.86 0.34
C ILE A 130 -8.87 -12.69 1.55
N LYS A 131 -8.74 -11.55 2.25
CA LYS A 131 -9.51 -11.13 3.42
C LYS A 131 -9.61 -9.61 3.41
N TYR A 132 -10.63 -9.04 4.05
CA TYR A 132 -10.85 -7.59 4.03
C TYR A 132 -9.70 -6.78 4.67
N THR A 133 -8.97 -7.36 5.63
CA THR A 133 -7.79 -6.71 6.24
C THR A 133 -6.54 -6.76 5.37
N ALA A 134 -6.57 -7.51 4.26
CA ALA A 134 -5.50 -7.55 3.27
C ALA A 134 -5.78 -6.64 2.07
N ILE A 135 -6.84 -5.83 2.12
CA ILE A 135 -7.02 -4.71 1.22
C ILE A 135 -5.85 -3.75 1.45
N LEU A 136 -5.38 -3.11 0.40
CA LEU A 136 -4.24 -2.21 0.46
C LEU A 136 -4.63 -0.91 1.18
N HIS A 137 -3.67 -0.35 1.91
CA HIS A 137 -3.80 0.95 2.55
C HIS A 137 -4.16 2.06 1.54
N SER A 138 -3.58 2.01 0.33
CA SER A 138 -3.90 2.93 -0.77
C SER A 138 -5.38 2.94 -1.16
N ASP A 139 -6.06 1.81 -0.97
CA ASP A 139 -7.43 1.59 -1.43
C ASP A 139 -8.45 1.76 -0.28
N PHE A 140 -7.99 2.19 0.90
CA PHE A 140 -8.82 2.23 2.09
C PHE A 140 -10.09 3.09 1.92
N GLU A 141 -9.94 4.31 1.41
CA GLU A 141 -11.06 5.24 1.24
C GLU A 141 -12.06 4.72 0.18
N GLU A 142 -11.56 4.12 -0.89
CA GLU A 142 -12.41 3.48 -1.90
C GLU A 142 -13.15 2.28 -1.32
N ALA A 143 -12.47 1.43 -0.53
CA ALA A 143 -13.07 0.30 0.15
C ALA A 143 -14.15 0.72 1.14
N LEU A 144 -13.94 1.83 1.86
CA LEU A 144 -14.93 2.42 2.74
C LEU A 144 -16.15 2.93 1.96
N GLY A 145 -15.91 3.60 0.83
CA GLY A 145 -16.96 4.04 -0.10
C GLY A 145 -17.81 2.88 -0.61
N PHE A 146 -17.16 1.84 -1.14
CA PHE A 146 -17.80 0.62 -1.62
C PHE A 146 -18.64 -0.05 -0.53
N ALA A 147 -18.07 -0.26 0.66
CA ALA A 147 -18.76 -0.89 1.78
C ALA A 147 -20.02 -0.12 2.21
N ASN A 148 -20.00 1.21 2.16
CA ASN A 148 -21.13 2.06 2.51
C ASN A 148 -22.26 2.04 1.46
N GLN A 149 -21.94 1.72 0.21
CA GLN A 149 -22.91 1.63 -0.90
C GLN A 149 -23.62 0.28 -0.96
N LEU A 150 -23.05 -0.78 -0.35
CA LEU A 150 -23.66 -2.10 -0.30
C LEU A 150 -25.09 -2.05 0.25
N ASN A 151 -26.00 -2.79 -0.37
CA ASN A 151 -27.40 -2.78 0.01
C ASN A 151 -28.10 -4.10 -0.37
N TYR A 152 -29.43 -4.14 -0.24
CA TYR A 152 -30.25 -5.31 -0.58
C TYR A 152 -30.03 -5.82 -2.01
N TYR A 153 -29.87 -4.91 -2.98
CA TYR A 153 -29.68 -5.26 -4.39
C TYR A 153 -28.28 -5.81 -4.66
N SER A 154 -27.29 -5.45 -3.84
CA SER A 154 -25.93 -6.01 -3.89
C SER A 154 -25.85 -7.46 -3.42
N LEU A 155 -26.87 -7.98 -2.72
CA LEU A 155 -26.81 -9.31 -2.14
C LEU A 155 -26.83 -10.41 -3.21
N PRO A 156 -25.94 -11.41 -3.14
CA PRO A 156 -26.02 -12.60 -3.96
C PRO A 156 -27.24 -13.45 -3.55
N GLN A 157 -27.74 -14.29 -4.46
CA GLN A 157 -28.97 -15.06 -4.24
C GLN A 157 -28.91 -15.98 -3.02
N ASN A 158 -27.77 -16.64 -2.81
CA ASN A 158 -27.55 -17.48 -1.63
C ASN A 158 -27.69 -16.70 -0.30
N ALA A 159 -27.26 -15.44 -0.27
CA ALA A 159 -27.41 -14.57 0.91
C ALA A 159 -28.85 -14.07 1.08
N LYS A 160 -29.65 -14.01 0.00
CA LYS A 160 -31.07 -13.67 0.06
C LYS A 160 -31.92 -14.82 0.57
N ARG A 161 -31.55 -16.08 0.30
CA ARG A 161 -32.25 -17.28 0.78
C ARG A 161 -32.32 -17.37 2.32
N ILE A 162 -33.34 -18.03 2.84
CA ILE A 162 -33.43 -18.46 4.25
C ILE A 162 -32.77 -19.84 4.38
N THR A 163 -31.75 -19.96 5.23
CA THR A 163 -31.12 -21.27 5.48
C THR A 163 -31.96 -22.13 6.43
N GLU A 164 -31.76 -23.44 6.44
CA GLU A 164 -32.49 -24.36 7.35
C GLU A 164 -32.40 -23.93 8.82
N SER A 165 -31.21 -23.53 9.29
CA SER A 165 -31.03 -23.08 10.67
C SER A 165 -31.73 -21.74 10.97
N GLN A 166 -31.89 -20.88 9.95
CA GLN A 166 -32.66 -19.65 10.06
C GLN A 166 -34.16 -19.95 10.05
N LEU A 167 -34.60 -20.88 9.19
CA LEU A 167 -35.98 -21.32 9.09
C LEU A 167 -36.48 -21.95 10.38
N ALA A 168 -35.69 -22.81 11.03
CA ALA A 168 -36.05 -23.40 12.31
C ALA A 168 -36.30 -22.34 13.39
N THR A 169 -35.45 -21.30 13.44
CA THR A 169 -35.63 -20.16 14.35
C THR A 169 -36.87 -19.34 13.98
N LEU A 170 -37.10 -19.11 12.70
CA LEU A 170 -38.28 -18.38 12.21
C LEU A 170 -39.58 -19.10 12.56
N ASN A 171 -39.68 -20.38 12.22
CA ASN A 171 -40.88 -21.20 12.45
C ASN A 171 -41.19 -21.33 13.94
N SER A 172 -40.17 -21.38 14.80
CA SER A 172 -40.35 -21.35 16.26
C SER A 172 -41.00 -20.04 16.72
N TRP A 173 -40.55 -18.91 16.19
CA TRP A 173 -41.12 -17.60 16.48
C TRP A 173 -42.55 -17.46 15.91
N GLU A 174 -42.78 -17.89 14.67
CA GLU A 174 -44.10 -17.85 14.01
C GLU A 174 -45.14 -18.69 14.78
N LYS A 175 -44.74 -19.87 15.26
CA LYS A 175 -45.60 -20.73 16.09
C LYS A 175 -46.06 -20.05 17.38
N ILE A 176 -45.15 -19.34 18.06
CA ILE A 176 -45.48 -18.57 19.28
C ILE A 176 -46.46 -17.44 18.96
N HIS A 177 -46.29 -16.79 17.81
CA HIS A 177 -47.11 -15.65 17.38
C HIS A 177 -48.36 -16.05 16.59
N LYS A 178 -48.66 -17.36 16.47
CA LYS A 178 -49.81 -17.92 15.74
C LYS A 178 -49.85 -17.48 14.27
N LEU A 179 -48.68 -17.37 13.64
CA LEU A 179 -48.52 -17.03 12.22
C LEU A 179 -48.36 -18.31 11.36
N PRO A 180 -48.70 -18.27 10.07
CA PRO A 180 -48.44 -19.38 9.16
C PRO A 180 -46.93 -19.64 9.07
N LEU A 181 -46.54 -20.92 9.10
CA LEU A 181 -45.14 -21.30 9.06
C LEU A 181 -44.55 -21.06 7.67
N THR A 182 -43.37 -20.44 7.64
CA THR A 182 -42.59 -20.27 6.42
C THR A 182 -42.13 -21.63 5.90
N LYS A 183 -42.29 -21.86 4.59
CA LYS A 183 -41.85 -23.09 3.92
C LYS A 183 -40.35 -23.01 3.57
N PRO A 184 -39.65 -24.15 3.51
CA PRO A 184 -38.28 -24.19 3.01
C PRO A 184 -38.21 -23.68 1.57
N GLU A 185 -37.09 -23.03 1.26
CA GLU A 185 -36.75 -22.55 -0.09
C GLU A 185 -35.75 -23.54 -0.68
N ASP A 186 -36.02 -24.02 -1.90
CA ASP A 186 -35.11 -24.88 -2.66
C ASP A 186 -33.77 -24.17 -2.94
#